data_AF-A0A9Q0YA45-F1
#
_entry.id   AF-A0A9Q0YA45-F1
#
_cell.length_a   1.000
_cell.length_b   1.000
_cell.length_c   1.000
_cell.angle_alpha   90.00
_cell.angle_beta   90.00
_cell.angle_gamma   90.00
#
_symmetry.space_group_name_H-M   'P 1'
#
loop_
_entity.id
_entity.type
_entity.pdbx_description
1 polymer ?
#
loop_
_entity_poly.entity_id
_entity_poly.type
_entity_poly.pdbx_seq_one_letter_code
_entity_poly.pdbx_strand_id
1 'polypeptide(L)'
;MKLRLQGCCNEKGSEERKNAFQLLPNKGNYYHNKRVFASDYGEIITVRRPSNPCDAHDFVPCPSCLGYFPREELRKHVVHSCIGRDLKSLRPTSFEIRMQSDIVSEIYSQNLKHVPKLIQTMRQDSLTMVIKHDDLIRQLGENFLTKLTTVDDTRKRHYVGQKMRESARLLVQFRKTTKSDASMDDLLHHQHNDSVVEAVHRTAGDPDMTTEDSDGCKHPSVALKLGHDLRKLAMIKEGIGIKKENKLQRKEAVKFLKLMDRDWKNLVSSPALSTISARRLGKVEELPDSEDISNFSSFLAKEIETISTLLSTKKV
;
A
#
# COMPACT_ATOMS: atom_id res chain seq x y z
N MET A 1 -27.45 -14.56 5.12
CA MET A 1 -28.07 -14.93 6.41
C MET A 1 -27.76 -13.94 7.56
N LYS A 2 -26.49 -13.65 7.91
CA LYS A 2 -26.16 -12.76 9.06
C LYS A 2 -26.54 -11.27 8.92
N LEU A 3 -26.48 -10.64 7.74
CA LEU A 3 -26.96 -9.26 7.54
C LEU A 3 -28.50 -9.16 7.69
N ARG A 4 -29.21 -10.21 7.25
CA ARG A 4 -30.66 -10.37 7.44
C ARG A 4 -30.99 -10.54 8.93
N LEU A 5 -30.21 -11.35 9.66
CA LEU A 5 -30.34 -11.49 11.11
C LEU A 5 -30.01 -10.17 11.83
N GLN A 6 -28.92 -9.49 11.48
CA GLN A 6 -28.53 -8.20 12.07
C GLN A 6 -29.58 -7.10 11.83
N GLY A 7 -30.16 -7.01 10.63
CA GLY A 7 -31.29 -6.12 10.35
C GLY A 7 -32.57 -6.49 11.10
N CYS A 8 -32.82 -7.79 11.32
CA CYS A 8 -33.96 -8.25 12.13
C CYS A 8 -33.76 -8.02 13.64
N CYS A 9 -32.52 -8.06 14.13
CA CYS A 9 -32.16 -7.81 15.53
C CYS A 9 -32.13 -6.32 15.91
N ASN A 10 -32.03 -5.42 14.92
CA ASN A 10 -32.08 -3.97 15.15
C ASN A 10 -33.53 -3.49 15.28
N GLU A 11 -33.72 -2.45 16.09
CA GLU A 11 -35.03 -1.82 16.31
C GLU A 11 -35.69 -1.42 14.98
N LYS A 12 -37.01 -1.59 14.89
CA LYS A 12 -37.76 -1.21 13.69
C LYS A 12 -37.62 0.30 13.49
N GLY A 13 -37.23 0.70 12.28
CA GLY A 13 -37.05 2.11 11.91
C GLY A 13 -35.66 2.69 12.18
N SER A 14 -34.77 1.97 12.89
CA SER A 14 -33.41 2.44 13.17
C SER A 14 -32.57 2.62 11.89
N GLU A 15 -31.61 3.53 11.95
CA GLU A 15 -30.72 3.81 10.82
C GLU A 15 -29.79 2.62 10.53
N GLU A 16 -29.35 1.92 11.58
CA GLU A 16 -28.55 0.69 11.47
C GLU A 16 -29.32 -0.42 10.76
N ARG A 17 -30.64 -0.51 11.01
CA ARG A 17 -31.51 -1.46 10.31
C ARG A 17 -31.62 -1.10 8.83
N LYS A 18 -31.89 0.16 8.50
CA LYS A 18 -31.96 0.62 7.10
C LYS A 18 -30.65 0.36 6.35
N ASN A 19 -29.52 0.69 6.97
CA ASN A 19 -28.18 0.45 6.41
C ASN A 19 -27.92 -1.05 6.19
N ALA A 20 -28.26 -1.91 7.15
CA ALA A 20 -28.11 -3.35 6.99
C ALA A 20 -28.94 -3.91 5.82
N PHE A 21 -30.16 -3.43 5.63
CA PHE A 21 -31.01 -3.83 4.51
C PHE A 21 -30.53 -3.28 3.16
N GLN A 22 -29.88 -2.11 3.10
CA GLN A 22 -29.27 -1.60 1.89
C GLN A 22 -27.95 -2.32 1.52
N LEU A 23 -27.16 -2.76 2.52
CA LEU A 23 -25.91 -3.49 2.30
C LEU A 23 -26.14 -4.93 1.81
N LEU A 24 -27.29 -5.53 2.13
CA LEU A 24 -27.58 -6.92 1.78
C LEU A 24 -27.69 -7.14 0.25
N PRO A 25 -28.46 -6.34 -0.52
CA PRO A 25 -28.48 -6.39 -1.98
C PRO A 25 -27.09 -6.19 -2.60
N ASN A 26 -26.32 -5.22 -2.11
CA ASN A 26 -24.96 -4.98 -2.61
C ASN A 26 -24.08 -6.22 -2.48
N LYS A 27 -24.17 -6.91 -1.33
CA LYS A 27 -23.44 -8.17 -1.13
C LYS A 27 -23.91 -9.25 -2.11
N GLY A 28 -25.20 -9.40 -2.36
CA GLY A 28 -25.73 -10.34 -3.35
C GLY A 28 -25.24 -10.03 -4.77
N ASN A 29 -25.35 -8.77 -5.18
CA ASN A 29 -24.90 -8.28 -6.48
C ASN A 29 -23.39 -8.45 -6.67
N TYR A 30 -22.60 -8.26 -5.61
CA TYR A 30 -21.16 -8.50 -5.64
C TYR A 30 -20.82 -9.94 -6.05
N TYR A 31 -21.45 -10.96 -5.45
CA TYR A 31 -21.20 -12.36 -5.83
C TYR A 31 -21.75 -12.69 -7.22
N HIS A 32 -22.87 -12.07 -7.61
CA HIS A 32 -23.37 -12.18 -8.97
C HIS A 32 -22.35 -11.64 -9.99
N ASN A 33 -21.89 -10.40 -9.81
CA ASN A 33 -20.93 -9.76 -10.71
C ASN A 33 -19.61 -10.53 -10.75
N LYS A 34 -19.13 -11.01 -9.60
CA LYS A 34 -17.96 -11.89 -9.52
C LYS A 34 -18.11 -13.12 -10.43
N ARG A 35 -19.28 -13.76 -10.42
CA ARG A 35 -19.54 -14.90 -11.31
C ARG A 35 -19.57 -14.48 -12.78
N VAL A 36 -20.19 -13.35 -13.11
CA VAL A 36 -20.24 -12.79 -14.48
C VAL A 36 -18.82 -12.54 -15.01
N PHE A 37 -17.95 -11.89 -14.23
CA PHE A 37 -16.55 -11.69 -14.60
C PHE A 37 -15.75 -12.99 -14.73
N ALA A 38 -16.07 -14.01 -13.92
CA ALA A 38 -15.37 -15.29 -13.99
C ALA A 38 -15.79 -16.14 -15.19
N SER A 39 -17.07 -16.08 -15.61
CA SER A 39 -17.58 -16.81 -16.76
C SER A 39 -17.52 -16.04 -18.08
N ASP A 40 -17.15 -14.76 -18.04
CA ASP A 40 -17.21 -13.82 -19.16
C ASP A 40 -18.58 -13.82 -19.87
N TYR A 41 -19.64 -13.98 -19.08
CA TYR A 41 -21.01 -14.17 -19.57
C TYR A 41 -22.04 -13.56 -18.63
N GLY A 42 -22.96 -12.77 -19.21
CA GLY A 42 -24.02 -12.05 -18.50
C GLY A 42 -23.76 -10.56 -18.33
N GLU A 43 -24.67 -9.87 -17.64
CA GLU A 43 -24.56 -8.45 -17.35
C GLU A 43 -24.22 -8.23 -15.86
N ILE A 44 -23.36 -7.25 -15.58
CA ILE A 44 -23.10 -6.85 -14.20
C ILE A 44 -24.23 -5.99 -13.64
N ILE A 45 -24.47 -6.11 -12.33
CA ILE A 45 -25.43 -5.30 -11.60
C ILE A 45 -24.69 -4.17 -10.89
N THR A 46 -24.94 -2.94 -11.32
CA THR A 46 -24.37 -1.72 -10.75
C THR A 46 -25.36 -1.08 -9.75
N VAL A 47 -24.87 -0.23 -8.85
CA VAL A 47 -25.75 0.48 -7.89
C VAL A 47 -26.66 1.48 -8.61
N ARG A 48 -26.15 2.09 -9.68
CA ARG A 48 -26.91 2.94 -10.59
C ARG A 48 -26.64 2.46 -12.01
N ARG A 49 -27.71 2.16 -12.75
CA ARG A 49 -27.60 1.79 -14.17
C ARG A 49 -27.06 2.99 -14.96
N PRO A 50 -25.99 2.82 -15.76
CA PRO A 50 -25.50 3.90 -16.60
C PRO A 50 -26.54 4.28 -17.66
N SER A 51 -26.61 5.56 -18.00
CA SER A 51 -27.52 6.04 -19.07
C SER A 51 -26.97 5.76 -20.47
N ASN A 52 -25.65 5.61 -20.60
CA ASN A 52 -24.96 5.37 -21.86
C ASN A 52 -24.34 3.96 -21.85
N PRO A 53 -24.04 3.37 -23.02
CA PRO A 53 -23.23 2.16 -23.11
C PRO A 53 -21.87 2.37 -22.42
N CYS A 54 -21.46 1.41 -21.59
CA CYS A 54 -20.20 1.44 -20.84
C CYS A 54 -19.61 0.03 -20.78
N ASP A 55 -18.29 -0.08 -20.61
CA ASP A 55 -17.64 -1.36 -20.39
C ASP A 55 -17.88 -1.83 -18.94
N ALA A 56 -18.15 -3.11 -18.74
CA ALA A 56 -18.25 -3.71 -17.41
C ALA A 56 -16.97 -3.50 -16.58
N HIS A 57 -15.80 -3.48 -17.21
CA HIS A 57 -14.49 -3.29 -16.59
C HIS A 57 -14.26 -1.86 -16.06
N ASP A 58 -15.07 -0.90 -16.48
CA ASP A 58 -15.07 0.47 -15.92
C ASP A 58 -15.75 0.53 -14.54
N PHE A 59 -16.46 -0.53 -14.15
CA PHE A 59 -17.12 -0.63 -12.86
C PHE A 59 -16.33 -1.47 -11.87
N VAL A 60 -16.25 -0.98 -10.65
CA VAL A 60 -15.50 -1.62 -9.57
C VAL A 60 -16.27 -1.65 -8.26
N PRO A 61 -16.08 -2.68 -7.42
CA PRO A 61 -16.77 -2.80 -6.15
C PRO A 61 -16.20 -1.84 -5.11
N CYS A 62 -17.06 -1.14 -4.38
CA CYS A 62 -16.67 -0.42 -3.18
C CYS A 62 -16.22 -1.41 -2.08
N PRO A 63 -15.03 -1.26 -1.48
CA PRO A 63 -14.52 -2.21 -0.47
C PRO A 63 -15.35 -2.23 0.81
N SER A 64 -16.06 -1.13 1.10
CA SER A 64 -16.88 -1.00 2.31
C SER A 64 -18.28 -1.56 2.12
N CYS A 65 -18.99 -1.13 1.07
CA CYS A 65 -20.40 -1.48 0.85
C CYS A 65 -20.65 -2.58 -0.19
N LEU A 66 -19.61 -3.00 -0.93
CA LEU A 66 -19.63 -3.99 -2.03
C LEU A 66 -20.50 -3.63 -3.25
N GLY A 67 -21.09 -2.43 -3.27
CA GLY A 67 -21.79 -1.94 -4.45
C GLY A 67 -20.81 -1.63 -5.59
N TYR A 68 -21.21 -1.90 -6.84
CA TYR A 68 -20.44 -1.57 -8.03
C TYR A 68 -20.72 -0.15 -8.51
N PHE A 69 -19.65 0.63 -8.72
CA PHE A 69 -19.68 2.02 -9.15
C PHE A 69 -18.69 2.24 -10.30
N PRO A 70 -18.91 3.25 -11.15
CA PRO A 70 -17.89 3.70 -12.09
C PRO A 70 -16.59 4.01 -11.34
N ARG A 71 -15.45 3.57 -11.88
CA ARG A 71 -14.12 3.74 -11.27
C ARG A 71 -13.80 5.20 -10.95
N GLU A 72 -14.27 6.12 -11.77
CA GLU A 72 -14.08 7.57 -11.60
C GLU A 72 -14.92 8.15 -10.45
N GLU A 73 -16.09 7.59 -10.19
CA GLU A 73 -17.03 8.05 -9.16
C GLU A 73 -16.81 7.39 -7.80
N LEU A 74 -16.08 6.27 -7.76
CA LEU A 74 -15.87 5.48 -6.56
C LEU A 74 -15.36 6.34 -5.38
N ARG A 75 -14.43 7.26 -5.63
CA ARG A 75 -13.93 8.15 -4.57
C ARG A 75 -15.04 9.03 -4.00
N LYS A 76 -15.85 9.65 -4.86
CA LYS A 76 -16.96 10.52 -4.44
C LYS A 76 -17.93 9.71 -3.56
N HIS A 77 -18.25 8.49 -3.97
CA HIS A 77 -19.07 7.58 -3.17
C HIS A 77 -18.46 7.28 -1.80
N VAL A 78 -17.22 6.77 -1.75
CA VAL A 78 -16.55 6.36 -0.51
C VAL A 78 -16.38 7.52 0.47
N VAL A 79 -16.13 8.73 -0.04
CA VAL A 79 -15.91 9.91 0.81
C VAL A 79 -17.22 10.49 1.34
N HIS A 80 -18.29 10.51 0.54
CA HIS A 80 -19.47 11.33 0.83
C HIS A 80 -20.77 10.55 1.08
N SER A 81 -20.93 9.34 0.54
CA SER A 81 -22.24 8.65 0.53
C SER A 81 -22.19 7.16 0.84
N CYS A 82 -21.02 6.63 1.23
CA CYS A 82 -20.88 5.20 1.50
C CYS A 82 -21.43 4.81 2.88
N ILE A 83 -22.62 4.21 2.88
CA ILE A 83 -23.28 3.64 4.08
C ILE A 83 -22.47 2.51 4.74
N GLY A 84 -21.58 1.85 3.98
CA GLY A 84 -20.74 0.76 4.49
C GLY A 84 -19.46 1.22 5.16
N ARG A 85 -19.14 2.52 5.06
CA ARG A 85 -17.91 3.09 5.62
C ARG A 85 -18.17 3.62 7.03
N ASP A 86 -17.21 3.38 7.92
CA ASP A 86 -17.16 4.03 9.22
C ASP A 86 -16.73 5.49 9.06
N LEU A 87 -17.66 6.44 9.21
CA LEU A 87 -17.37 7.87 9.08
C LEU A 87 -16.40 8.39 10.15
N LYS A 88 -16.22 7.66 11.26
CA LYS A 88 -15.24 8.00 12.30
C LYS A 88 -13.82 7.61 11.91
N SER A 89 -13.63 6.82 10.85
CA SER A 89 -12.31 6.48 10.33
C SER A 89 -11.70 7.66 9.59
N LEU A 90 -10.36 7.70 9.52
CA LEU A 90 -9.67 8.64 8.63
C LEU A 90 -10.18 8.49 7.19
N ARG A 91 -10.16 9.60 6.45
CA ARG A 91 -10.54 9.61 5.04
C ARG A 91 -9.48 8.87 4.24
N PRO A 92 -9.84 7.77 3.55
CA PRO A 92 -8.89 7.07 2.71
C PRO A 92 -8.56 7.96 1.50
N THR A 93 -7.31 7.89 1.09
CA THR A 93 -6.81 8.51 -0.13
C THR A 93 -7.40 7.83 -1.37
N SER A 94 -7.41 8.55 -2.50
CA SER A 94 -7.83 7.98 -3.79
C SER A 94 -7.07 6.71 -4.16
N PHE A 95 -5.79 6.63 -3.77
CA PHE A 95 -4.93 5.48 -4.00
C PHE A 95 -5.42 4.26 -3.22
N GLU A 96 -5.70 4.41 -1.92
CA GLU A 96 -6.14 3.33 -1.04
C GLU A 96 -7.49 2.78 -1.47
N ILE A 97 -8.43 3.67 -1.81
CA ILE A 97 -9.76 3.30 -2.31
C ILE A 97 -9.64 2.41 -3.56
N ARG A 98 -8.86 2.85 -4.55
CA ARG A 98 -8.65 2.10 -5.80
C ARG A 98 -8.01 0.75 -5.51
N MET A 99 -6.96 0.73 -4.68
CA MET A 99 -6.26 -0.50 -4.33
C MET A 99 -7.17 -1.52 -3.64
N GLN A 100 -7.93 -1.10 -2.61
CA GLN A 100 -8.87 -1.99 -1.92
C GLN A 100 -9.99 -2.48 -2.84
N SER A 101 -10.50 -1.61 -3.72
CA SER A 101 -11.51 -1.96 -4.71
C SER A 101 -10.97 -3.00 -5.70
N ASP A 102 -9.78 -2.78 -6.25
CA ASP A 102 -9.14 -3.72 -7.15
C ASP A 102 -8.89 -5.07 -6.47
N ILE A 103 -8.40 -5.05 -5.22
CA ILE A 103 -8.26 -6.26 -4.41
C ILE A 103 -9.59 -6.98 -4.37
N VAL A 104 -10.69 -6.34 -3.94
CA VAL A 104 -12.02 -6.96 -3.79
C VAL A 104 -12.63 -7.40 -5.12
N SER A 105 -12.28 -6.77 -6.25
CA SER A 105 -12.79 -7.08 -7.60
C SER A 105 -12.27 -8.39 -8.21
N GLU A 106 -11.41 -9.13 -7.50
CA GLU A 106 -10.81 -10.39 -7.98
C GLU A 106 -9.93 -10.32 -9.23
N ILE A 107 -9.66 -9.12 -9.74
CA ILE A 107 -8.48 -8.84 -10.57
C ILE A 107 -7.21 -9.42 -9.90
N TYR A 108 -7.22 -9.55 -8.57
CA TYR A 108 -6.08 -9.91 -7.74
C TYR A 108 -6.05 -11.32 -7.13
N SER A 109 -6.92 -12.27 -7.49
CA SER A 109 -6.79 -13.64 -6.95
C SER A 109 -7.42 -14.63 -7.92
N GLN A 110 -6.73 -15.65 -8.46
CA GLN A 110 -6.13 -16.73 -7.67
C GLN A 110 -4.74 -17.20 -8.14
N ASN A 111 -4.21 -16.65 -9.24
CA ASN A 111 -2.89 -17.00 -9.76
C ASN A 111 -1.96 -15.81 -9.57
N LEU A 112 -0.96 -15.93 -8.71
CA LEU A 112 0.17 -15.01 -8.68
C LEU A 112 0.92 -15.16 -10.01
N LYS A 113 0.53 -14.40 -11.04
CA LYS A 113 1.01 -14.60 -12.41
C LYS A 113 2.46 -14.15 -12.56
N HIS A 114 2.84 -13.09 -11.85
CA HIS A 114 4.10 -12.39 -12.09
C HIS A 114 5.12 -12.63 -10.96
N VAL A 115 4.66 -12.77 -9.72
CA VAL A 115 5.52 -12.93 -8.55
C VAL A 115 6.46 -14.15 -8.61
N PRO A 116 6.05 -15.36 -9.06
CA PRO A 116 6.96 -16.51 -9.11
C PRO A 116 8.20 -16.26 -9.99
N LYS A 117 8.02 -15.61 -11.14
CA LYS A 117 9.12 -15.24 -12.04
C LYS A 117 10.04 -14.20 -11.39
N LEU A 118 9.46 -13.21 -10.70
CA LEU A 118 10.25 -12.22 -9.97
C LEU A 118 11.10 -12.87 -8.86
N ILE A 119 10.53 -13.80 -8.10
CA ILE A 119 11.26 -14.48 -7.00
C ILE A 119 12.50 -15.23 -7.53
N GLN A 120 12.44 -15.78 -8.74
CA GLN A 120 13.59 -16.46 -9.36
C GLN A 120 14.74 -15.51 -9.68
N THR A 121 14.46 -14.23 -9.99
CA THR A 121 15.51 -13.23 -10.27
C THR A 121 16.08 -12.60 -9.01
N MET A 122 15.51 -12.87 -7.83
CA MET A 122 16.00 -12.34 -6.56
C MET A 122 17.19 -13.16 -6.05
N ARG A 123 18.02 -12.54 -5.20
CA ARG A 123 19.07 -13.27 -4.47
C ARG A 123 18.43 -14.38 -3.64
N GLN A 124 18.85 -15.64 -3.83
CA GLN A 124 18.33 -16.79 -3.09
C GLN A 124 18.98 -16.88 -1.71
N ASP A 125 18.39 -16.21 -0.72
CA ASP A 125 18.83 -16.22 0.68
C ASP A 125 17.64 -16.47 1.63
N SER A 126 17.89 -16.37 2.94
CA SER A 126 16.87 -16.59 3.97
C SER A 126 15.65 -15.67 3.83
N LEU A 127 15.83 -14.43 3.36
CA LEU A 127 14.71 -13.52 3.11
C LEU A 127 13.84 -14.00 1.96
N THR A 128 14.45 -14.53 0.90
CA THR A 128 13.71 -15.09 -0.23
C THR A 128 12.92 -16.34 0.18
N MET A 129 13.42 -17.13 1.14
CA MET A 129 12.64 -18.22 1.73
C MET A 129 11.43 -17.71 2.51
N VAL A 130 11.59 -16.68 3.35
CA VAL A 130 10.47 -16.03 4.04
C VAL A 130 9.43 -15.53 3.02
N ILE A 131 9.86 -14.89 1.93
CA ILE A 131 8.97 -14.42 0.86
C ILE A 131 8.21 -15.58 0.21
N LYS A 132 8.86 -16.71 -0.07
CA LYS A 132 8.23 -17.87 -0.71
C LYS A 132 7.11 -18.46 0.16
N HIS A 133 7.29 -18.44 1.47
CA HIS A 133 6.36 -19.06 2.44
C HIS A 133 5.29 -18.09 2.98
N ASP A 134 5.38 -16.79 2.72
CA ASP A 134 4.42 -15.80 3.22
C ASP A 134 3.44 -15.31 2.13
N ASP A 135 2.16 -15.61 2.33
CA ASP A 135 1.09 -15.28 1.36
C ASP A 135 0.85 -13.77 1.19
N LEU A 136 0.98 -12.99 2.25
CA LEU A 136 0.70 -11.55 2.21
C LEU A 136 1.84 -10.79 1.53
N ILE A 137 3.10 -11.16 1.80
CA ILE A 137 4.26 -10.58 1.10
C ILE A 137 4.19 -10.87 -0.40
N ARG A 138 3.80 -12.10 -0.79
CA ARG A 138 3.62 -12.43 -2.21
C ARG A 138 2.51 -11.61 -2.86
N GLN A 139 1.37 -11.44 -2.17
CA GLN A 139 0.28 -10.63 -2.69
C GLN A 139 0.63 -9.14 -2.78
N LEU A 140 1.45 -8.63 -1.86
CA LEU A 140 2.01 -7.28 -1.97
C LEU A 140 2.83 -7.12 -3.25
N GLY A 141 3.70 -8.10 -3.55
CA GLY A 141 4.49 -8.13 -4.77
C GLY A 141 3.63 -8.10 -6.04
N GLU A 142 2.60 -8.95 -6.09
CA GLU A 142 1.68 -9.00 -7.24
C GLU A 142 0.95 -7.67 -7.42
N ASN A 143 0.51 -7.03 -6.32
CA ASN A 143 -0.12 -5.71 -6.33
C ASN A 143 0.76 -4.61 -6.96
N PHE A 144 2.06 -4.61 -6.63
CA PHE A 144 2.96 -3.64 -7.25
C PHE A 144 3.23 -3.95 -8.73
N LEU A 145 3.34 -5.23 -9.12
CA LEU A 145 3.63 -5.63 -10.50
C LEU A 145 2.48 -5.31 -11.45
N THR A 146 1.24 -5.49 -11.04
CA THR A 146 0.07 -5.16 -11.87
C THR A 146 -0.13 -3.64 -12.00
N LYS A 147 0.23 -2.86 -10.98
CA LYS A 147 -0.01 -1.42 -10.94
C LYS A 147 1.02 -0.59 -11.72
N LEU A 148 2.27 -1.03 -11.74
CA LEU A 148 3.36 -0.32 -12.43
C LEU A 148 3.37 -0.67 -13.92
N THR A 149 2.42 -0.12 -14.69
CA THR A 149 2.27 -0.40 -16.13
C THR A 149 3.17 0.45 -17.02
N THR A 150 3.57 1.65 -16.56
CA THR A 150 4.33 2.63 -17.35
C THR A 150 5.84 2.62 -17.11
N VAL A 151 6.30 1.85 -16.14
CA VAL A 151 7.73 1.73 -15.79
C VAL A 151 8.34 0.58 -16.57
N ASP A 152 9.59 0.73 -16.99
CA ASP A 152 10.33 -0.36 -17.63
C ASP A 152 10.35 -1.61 -16.73
N ASP A 153 10.24 -2.77 -17.35
CA ASP A 153 10.00 -4.02 -16.64
C ASP A 153 11.15 -4.39 -15.70
N THR A 154 12.39 -4.01 -16.04
CA THR A 154 13.58 -4.26 -15.22
C THR A 154 13.56 -3.42 -13.93
N ARG A 155 13.41 -2.10 -14.01
CA ARG A 155 13.35 -1.23 -12.82
C ARG A 155 12.13 -1.54 -11.97
N LYS A 156 11.01 -1.85 -12.62
CA LYS A 156 9.79 -2.33 -11.96
C LYS A 156 10.07 -3.56 -11.11
N ARG A 157 10.63 -4.63 -11.70
CA ARG A 157 10.98 -5.86 -10.98
C ARG A 157 11.95 -5.61 -9.83
N HIS A 158 12.98 -4.77 -10.05
CA HIS A 158 13.91 -4.39 -9.00
C HIS A 158 13.21 -3.68 -7.83
N TYR A 159 12.37 -2.68 -8.13
CA TYR A 159 11.60 -1.96 -7.12
C TYR A 159 10.66 -2.87 -6.33
N VAL A 160 9.90 -3.74 -7.00
CA VAL A 160 9.01 -4.69 -6.33
C VAL A 160 9.79 -5.69 -5.49
N GLY A 161 10.89 -6.23 -6.02
CA GLY A 161 11.76 -7.14 -5.27
C GLY A 161 12.33 -6.48 -4.00
N GLN A 162 12.73 -5.21 -4.09
CA GLN A 162 13.14 -4.44 -2.92
C GLN A 162 12.01 -4.34 -1.89
N LYS A 163 10.78 -4.02 -2.32
CA LYS A 163 9.60 -3.90 -1.43
C LYS A 163 9.25 -5.20 -0.71
N MET A 164 9.27 -6.32 -1.44
CA MET A 164 9.04 -7.64 -0.85
C MET A 164 10.14 -7.99 0.18
N ARG A 165 11.39 -7.63 -0.10
CA ARG A 165 12.52 -7.86 0.82
C ARG A 165 12.49 -6.96 2.04
N GLU A 166 12.08 -5.70 1.90
CA GLU A 166 11.86 -4.79 3.03
C GLU A 166 10.80 -5.38 3.98
N SER A 167 9.69 -5.88 3.43
CA SER A 167 8.63 -6.53 4.20
C SER A 167 9.10 -7.82 4.89
N ALA A 168 9.88 -8.65 4.19
CA ALA A 168 10.45 -9.87 4.77
C ALA A 168 11.48 -9.57 5.88
N ARG A 169 12.31 -8.53 5.73
CA ARG A 169 13.24 -8.10 6.78
C ARG A 169 12.49 -7.67 8.04
N LEU A 170 11.42 -6.89 7.88
CA LEU A 170 10.58 -6.48 8.99
C LEU A 170 9.96 -7.70 9.69
N LEU A 171 9.45 -8.68 8.94
CA LEU A 171 8.89 -9.91 9.52
C LEU A 171 9.93 -10.69 10.32
N VAL A 172 11.15 -10.85 9.78
CA VAL A 172 12.25 -11.50 10.50
C VAL A 172 12.59 -10.73 11.78
N GLN A 173 12.59 -9.39 11.75
CA GLN A 173 12.86 -8.59 12.93
C GLN A 173 11.74 -8.72 13.98
N PHE A 174 10.49 -8.77 13.54
CA PHE A 174 9.34 -9.02 14.40
C PHE A 174 9.42 -10.38 15.10
N ARG A 175 9.76 -11.45 14.37
CA ARG A 175 9.98 -12.80 14.93
C ARG A 175 11.04 -12.81 16.03
N LYS A 176 12.10 -12.00 15.89
CA LYS A 176 13.13 -11.83 16.92
C LYS A 176 12.58 -11.13 18.16
N THR A 177 11.78 -10.08 17.98
CA THR A 177 11.15 -9.32 19.08
C THR A 177 10.16 -10.19 19.86
N THR A 178 9.30 -10.94 19.17
CA THR A 178 8.26 -11.77 19.81
C THR A 178 8.74 -13.18 20.19
N LYS A 179 9.93 -13.58 19.75
CA LYS A 179 10.49 -14.95 19.90
C LYS A 179 9.52 -16.02 19.40
N SER A 180 8.83 -15.75 18.30
CA SER A 180 7.85 -16.65 17.69
C SER A 180 8.07 -16.76 16.17
N ASP A 181 7.70 -17.90 15.58
CA ASP A 181 7.71 -18.07 14.12
C ASP A 181 6.41 -17.51 13.50
N ALA A 182 6.23 -16.21 13.66
CA ALA A 182 5.04 -15.49 13.20
C ALA A 182 5.02 -15.32 11.67
N SER A 183 3.83 -15.39 11.08
CA SER A 183 3.57 -14.97 9.70
C SER A 183 3.35 -13.45 9.61
N MET A 184 3.32 -12.90 8.40
CA MET A 184 2.89 -11.51 8.20
C MET A 184 1.42 -11.31 8.61
N ASP A 185 0.58 -12.35 8.55
CA ASP A 185 -0.81 -12.25 9.00
C ASP A 185 -0.88 -12.03 10.52
N ASP A 186 -0.05 -12.76 11.27
CA ASP A 186 0.12 -12.60 12.72
C ASP A 186 0.68 -11.22 13.06
N LEU A 187 1.72 -10.77 12.34
CA LEU A 187 2.31 -9.44 12.53
C LEU A 187 1.25 -8.33 12.44
N LEU A 188 0.31 -8.46 11.51
CA LEU A 188 -0.77 -7.49 11.29
C LEU A 188 -1.97 -7.68 12.24
N HIS A 189 -1.81 -8.43 13.32
CA HIS A 189 -2.79 -8.52 14.38
C HIS A 189 -2.73 -7.30 15.29
N HIS A 190 -3.90 -6.77 15.68
CA HIS A 190 -3.98 -5.53 16.44
C HIS A 190 -3.30 -5.58 17.82
N GLN A 191 -3.18 -6.77 18.43
CA GLN A 191 -2.48 -6.94 19.72
C GLN A 191 -0.97 -6.84 19.60
N HIS A 192 -0.42 -6.94 18.39
CA HIS A 192 1.01 -6.89 18.15
C HIS A 192 1.50 -5.51 17.70
N ASN A 193 0.63 -4.48 17.72
CA ASN A 193 0.98 -3.14 17.24
C ASN A 193 2.26 -2.58 17.87
N ASP A 194 2.42 -2.73 19.19
CA ASP A 194 3.61 -2.24 19.89
C ASP A 194 4.87 -3.01 19.48
N SER A 195 4.77 -4.34 19.36
CA SER A 195 5.86 -5.19 18.85
C SER A 195 6.20 -4.89 17.39
N VAL A 196 5.23 -4.48 16.56
CA VAL A 196 5.44 -4.04 15.18
C VAL A 196 6.20 -2.72 15.14
N VAL A 197 5.81 -1.75 15.97
CA VAL A 197 6.50 -0.46 16.07
C VAL A 197 7.95 -0.69 16.50
N GLU A 198 8.19 -1.51 17.52
CA GLU A 198 9.53 -1.88 17.95
C GLU A 198 10.33 -2.56 16.83
N ALA A 199 9.72 -3.51 16.10
CA ALA A 199 10.37 -4.18 14.99
C ALA A 199 10.72 -3.21 13.84
N VAL A 200 9.89 -2.20 13.57
CA VAL A 200 10.18 -1.15 12.58
C VAL A 200 11.38 -0.31 12.99
N HIS A 201 11.44 0.13 14.25
CA HIS A 201 12.57 0.91 14.78
C HIS A 201 13.88 0.13 14.70
N ARG A 202 13.88 -1.14 15.16
CA ARG A 202 15.03 -2.04 15.02
C ARG A 202 15.43 -2.24 13.55
N THR A 203 14.47 -2.38 12.64
CA THR A 203 14.75 -2.51 11.20
C THR A 203 15.33 -1.24 10.58
N ALA A 204 14.94 -0.07 11.10
CA ALA A 204 15.45 1.23 10.69
C ALA A 204 16.80 1.59 11.35
N GLY A 205 17.35 0.69 12.18
CA GLY A 205 18.63 0.87 12.86
C GLY A 205 18.54 1.70 14.13
N ASP A 206 17.38 1.69 14.80
CA ASP A 206 17.12 2.34 16.08
C ASP A 206 16.69 1.29 17.13
N PRO A 207 17.64 0.63 17.82
CA PRO A 207 17.30 -0.45 18.75
C PRO A 207 16.83 0.03 20.12
N ASP A 208 17.20 1.24 20.56
CA ASP A 208 16.90 1.78 21.89
C ASP A 208 16.12 3.09 21.76
N MET A 209 14.79 2.98 21.86
CA MET A 209 13.84 4.11 21.94
C MET A 209 14.01 4.96 23.21
N THR A 210 14.95 4.62 24.10
CA THR A 210 14.99 5.08 25.50
C THR A 210 16.26 5.84 25.88
N THR A 211 17.31 5.81 25.06
CA THR A 211 18.57 6.49 25.38
C THR A 211 18.67 7.79 24.60
N GLU A 212 18.70 8.91 25.31
CA GLU A 212 18.99 10.25 24.75
C GLU A 212 20.37 10.32 24.07
N ASP A 213 21.23 9.34 24.33
CA ASP A 213 22.58 9.17 23.77
C ASP A 213 22.65 8.28 22.52
N SER A 214 21.51 7.80 21.99
CA SER A 214 21.52 7.08 20.72
C SER A 214 21.75 8.07 19.57
N ASP A 215 22.55 7.68 18.58
CA ASP A 215 22.79 8.41 17.32
C ASP A 215 21.52 8.45 16.41
N GLY A 216 20.35 8.60 17.03
CA GLY A 216 19.02 8.55 16.44
C GLY A 216 18.76 7.34 15.54
N CYS A 217 17.62 7.37 14.86
CA CYS A 217 17.30 6.38 13.85
C CYS A 217 18.31 6.46 12.70
N LYS A 218 19.14 5.43 12.48
CA LYS A 218 20.15 5.41 11.40
C LYS A 218 19.54 5.57 10.01
N HIS A 219 18.40 4.94 9.77
CA HIS A 219 17.71 4.95 8.47
C HIS A 219 16.24 5.38 8.63
N PRO A 220 15.98 6.66 8.93
CA PRO A 220 14.62 7.15 9.21
C PRO A 220 13.69 7.01 7.99
N SER A 221 14.25 7.12 6.78
CA SER A 221 13.52 6.86 5.54
C SER A 221 13.02 5.42 5.41
N VAL A 222 13.69 4.44 6.03
CA VAL A 222 13.23 3.04 6.05
C VAL A 222 11.99 2.90 6.94
N ALA A 223 11.98 3.53 8.11
CA ALA A 223 10.82 3.53 9.01
C ALA A 223 9.56 4.09 8.32
N LEU A 224 9.69 5.21 7.59
CA LEU A 224 8.60 5.80 6.81
C LEU A 224 8.11 4.84 5.71
N LYS A 225 9.04 4.26 4.94
CA LYS A 225 8.71 3.30 3.87
C LYS A 225 7.96 2.07 4.41
N LEU A 226 8.43 1.50 5.52
CA LEU A 226 7.80 0.34 6.15
C LEU A 226 6.39 0.65 6.64
N GLY A 227 6.14 1.84 7.17
CA GLY A 227 4.78 2.27 7.55
C GLY A 227 3.81 2.28 6.36
N HIS A 228 4.25 2.77 5.20
CA HIS A 228 3.43 2.71 3.98
C HIS A 228 3.18 1.28 3.50
N ASP A 229 4.19 0.41 3.58
CA ASP A 229 4.08 -0.97 3.13
C ASP A 229 3.20 -1.82 4.07
N LEU A 230 3.32 -1.65 5.40
CA LEU A 230 2.46 -2.28 6.40
C LEU A 230 0.99 -1.93 6.21
N ARG A 231 0.69 -0.66 5.93
CA ARG A 231 -0.67 -0.21 5.62
C ARG A 231 -1.23 -0.93 4.40
N LYS A 232 -0.42 -1.08 3.34
CA LYS A 232 -0.84 -1.83 2.14
C LYS A 232 -1.07 -3.31 2.45
N LEU A 233 -0.18 -3.93 3.20
CA LEU A 233 -0.31 -5.33 3.64
C LEU A 233 -1.59 -5.54 4.46
N ALA A 234 -1.92 -4.63 5.37
CA ALA A 234 -3.16 -4.70 6.15
C ALA A 234 -4.41 -4.53 5.28
N MET A 235 -4.38 -3.65 4.27
CA MET A 235 -5.47 -3.53 3.29
C MET A 235 -5.62 -4.77 2.42
N ILE A 236 -4.51 -5.44 2.08
CA ILE A 236 -4.51 -6.73 1.40
C ILE A 236 -5.14 -7.81 2.30
N LYS A 237 -4.72 -7.90 3.57
CA LYS A 237 -5.32 -8.81 4.58
C LYS A 237 -6.83 -8.58 4.71
N GLU A 238 -7.28 -7.32 4.77
CA GLU A 238 -8.70 -6.97 4.80
C GLU A 238 -9.44 -7.46 3.55
N GLY A 239 -8.89 -7.18 2.36
CA GLY A 239 -9.50 -7.57 1.09
C GLY A 239 -9.60 -9.08 0.90
N ILE A 240 -8.59 -9.84 1.33
CA ILE A 240 -8.63 -11.32 1.36
C ILE A 240 -9.76 -11.80 2.28
N GLY A 241 -9.88 -11.20 3.47
CA GLY A 241 -10.94 -11.51 4.42
C GLY A 241 -12.35 -11.26 3.85
N ILE A 242 -12.52 -10.21 3.04
CA ILE A 242 -13.77 -9.96 2.30
C ILE A 242 -14.07 -11.08 1.32
N LYS A 243 -13.10 -11.46 0.47
CA LYS A 243 -13.25 -12.49 -0.56
C LYS A 243 -13.58 -13.86 0.01
N LYS A 244 -12.84 -14.26 1.04
CA LYS A 244 -12.98 -15.58 1.70
C LYS A 244 -14.15 -15.63 2.69
N GLU A 245 -14.93 -14.57 2.81
CA GLU A 245 -15.93 -14.37 3.86
C GLU A 245 -15.39 -14.56 5.30
N ASN A 246 -14.07 -14.42 5.49
CA ASN A 246 -13.42 -14.53 6.78
C ASN A 246 -13.58 -13.22 7.57
N LYS A 247 -14.62 -13.17 8.40
CA LYS A 247 -14.95 -12.00 9.23
C LYS A 247 -13.90 -11.69 10.30
N LEU A 248 -13.25 -12.71 10.85
CA LEU A 248 -12.26 -12.54 11.90
C LEU A 248 -11.03 -11.83 11.32
N GLN A 249 -10.46 -12.39 10.25
CA GLN A 249 -9.32 -11.80 9.54
C GLN A 249 -9.58 -10.36 9.09
N ARG A 250 -10.77 -10.10 8.53
CA ARG A 250 -11.19 -8.75 8.15
C ARG A 250 -11.22 -7.81 9.36
N LYS A 251 -11.83 -8.24 10.48
CA LYS A 251 -11.96 -7.42 11.70
C LYS A 251 -10.61 -7.09 12.31
N GLU A 252 -9.68 -8.03 12.32
CA GLU A 252 -8.31 -7.82 12.79
C GLU A 252 -7.57 -6.78 11.96
N ALA A 253 -7.61 -6.92 10.62
CA ALA A 253 -6.97 -5.98 9.71
C ALA A 253 -7.54 -4.55 9.87
N VAL A 254 -8.86 -4.41 9.99
CA VAL A 254 -9.51 -3.12 10.24
C VAL A 254 -9.09 -2.50 11.57
N LYS A 255 -9.00 -3.31 12.64
CA LYS A 255 -8.52 -2.81 13.94
C LYS A 255 -7.06 -2.37 13.87
N PHE A 256 -6.20 -3.14 13.19
CA PHE A 256 -4.80 -2.79 13.00
C PHE A 256 -4.64 -1.49 12.22
N LEU A 257 -5.36 -1.31 11.10
CA LEU A 257 -5.39 -0.06 10.35
C LEU A 257 -5.84 1.14 11.20
N LYS A 258 -6.84 0.95 12.06
CA LYS A 258 -7.30 2.00 13.00
C LYS A 258 -6.21 2.39 14.01
N LEU A 259 -5.42 1.44 14.51
CA LEU A 259 -4.29 1.74 15.40
C LEU A 259 -3.18 2.47 14.63
N MET A 260 -2.86 2.04 13.41
CA MET A 260 -1.91 2.75 12.55
C MET A 260 -2.35 4.20 12.27
N ASP A 261 -3.64 4.44 12.08
CA ASP A 261 -4.17 5.80 11.85
C ASP A 261 -3.99 6.73 13.06
N ARG A 262 -4.04 6.18 14.27
CA ARG A 262 -3.95 6.96 15.52
C ARG A 262 -2.51 7.15 15.98
N ASP A 263 -1.74 6.07 16.00
CA ASP A 263 -0.51 6.01 16.79
C ASP A 263 0.73 6.18 15.90
N TRP A 264 0.66 5.76 14.64
CA TRP A 264 1.83 5.68 13.74
C TRP A 264 2.52 7.02 13.51
N LYS A 265 1.74 8.10 13.42
CA LYS A 265 2.29 9.45 13.23
C LYS A 265 3.25 9.80 14.36
N ASN A 266 2.84 9.56 15.61
CA ASN A 266 3.61 9.96 16.78
C ASN A 266 4.74 8.97 17.06
N LEU A 267 4.49 7.68 16.89
CA LEU A 267 5.45 6.63 17.25
C LEU A 267 6.55 6.41 16.21
N VAL A 268 6.29 6.72 14.93
CA VAL A 268 7.21 6.37 13.83
C VAL A 268 7.45 7.58 12.92
N SER A 269 6.41 8.17 12.34
CA SER A 269 6.60 9.15 11.26
C SER A 269 7.22 10.47 11.74
N SER A 270 6.71 11.05 12.82
CA SER A 270 7.22 12.32 13.36
C SER A 270 8.66 12.20 13.86
N PRO A 271 9.04 11.18 14.67
CA PRO A 271 10.44 10.96 15.04
C PRO A 271 11.35 10.84 13.82
N ALA A 272 10.99 10.00 12.85
CA ALA A 272 11.78 9.80 11.63
C ALA A 272 11.94 11.10 10.81
N LEU A 273 10.88 11.88 10.64
CA LEU A 273 10.92 13.16 9.93
C LEU A 273 11.75 14.21 10.68
N SER A 274 11.71 14.20 12.01
CA SER A 274 12.53 15.07 12.86
C SER A 274 14.01 14.74 12.68
N THR A 275 14.38 13.46 12.73
CA THR A 275 15.76 13.00 12.45
C THR A 275 16.22 13.39 11.05
N ILE A 276 15.38 13.24 10.03
CA ILE A 276 15.70 13.66 8.65
C ILE A 276 15.94 15.17 8.59
N SER A 277 15.08 15.95 9.26
CA SER A 277 15.17 17.41 9.28
C SER A 277 16.42 17.89 10.01
N ALA A 278 16.73 17.31 11.17
CA ALA A 278 17.94 17.60 11.92
C ALA A 278 19.22 17.29 11.13
N ARG A 279 19.29 16.13 10.46
CA ARG A 279 20.42 15.78 9.57
C ARG A 279 20.56 16.72 8.38
N ARG A 280 19.44 17.19 7.83
CA ARG A 280 19.46 18.18 6.74
C ARG A 280 19.99 19.53 7.23
N LEU A 281 19.62 19.97 8.43
CA LEU A 281 20.09 21.21 9.04
C LEU A 281 21.58 21.14 9.44
N GLY A 282 22.04 19.99 9.92
CA GLY A 282 23.45 19.77 10.29
C GLY A 282 24.38 19.51 9.10
N LYS A 283 23.85 19.39 7.88
CA LYS A 283 24.68 19.24 6.68
C LYS A 283 25.29 20.59 6.34
N VAL A 284 26.58 20.76 6.62
CA VAL A 284 27.36 21.87 6.07
C VAL A 284 27.39 21.70 4.56
N GLU A 285 26.89 22.69 3.84
CA GLU A 285 27.00 22.76 2.39
C GLU A 285 28.42 23.26 2.09
N GLU A 286 29.33 22.32 1.80
CA GLU A 286 30.66 22.65 1.28
C GLU A 286 30.48 23.34 -0.07
N LEU A 287 30.67 24.65 -0.06
CA LEU A 287 30.70 25.42 -1.30
C LEU A 287 31.99 25.04 -2.06
N PRO A 288 31.92 24.91 -3.38
CA PRO A 288 33.12 24.68 -4.18
C PRO A 288 34.12 25.81 -3.95
N ASP A 289 35.41 25.45 -3.87
CA ASP A 289 36.47 26.43 -3.66
C ASP A 289 36.49 27.45 -4.82
N SER A 290 36.89 28.68 -4.52
CA SER A 290 36.97 29.73 -5.53
C SER A 290 37.85 29.34 -6.72
N GLU A 291 38.87 28.52 -6.47
CA GLU A 291 39.76 27.98 -7.50
C GLU A 291 39.03 27.00 -8.43
N ASP A 292 38.21 26.10 -7.89
CA ASP A 292 37.39 25.18 -8.69
C ASP A 292 36.36 25.92 -9.54
N ILE A 293 35.74 26.98 -8.99
CA ILE A 293 34.81 27.84 -9.73
C ILE A 293 35.53 28.55 -10.88
N SER A 294 36.73 29.10 -10.63
CA SER A 294 37.55 29.76 -11.66
C SER A 294 38.02 28.77 -12.74
N ASN A 295 38.43 27.57 -12.35
CA ASN A 295 38.85 26.51 -13.27
C ASN A 295 37.68 26.06 -14.15
N PHE A 296 36.51 25.83 -13.55
CA PHE A 296 35.32 25.45 -14.29
C PHE A 296 34.84 26.56 -15.24
N SER A 297 34.84 27.82 -14.79
CA SER A 297 34.50 28.97 -15.63
C SER A 297 35.45 29.10 -16.83
N SER A 298 36.76 28.94 -16.60
CA SER A 298 37.77 29.01 -17.66
C SER A 298 37.62 27.87 -18.67
N PHE A 299 37.32 26.66 -18.18
CA PHE A 299 37.02 25.51 -19.03
C PHE A 299 35.78 25.76 -19.90
N LEU A 300 34.68 26.25 -19.32
CA LEU A 300 33.46 26.55 -20.07
C LEU A 300 33.69 27.63 -21.13
N ALA A 301 34.44 28.69 -20.81
CA ALA A 301 34.79 29.72 -21.78
C ALA A 301 35.57 29.14 -22.97
N LYS A 302 36.53 28.27 -22.71
CA LYS A 302 37.33 27.60 -23.74
C LYS A 302 36.51 26.65 -24.61
N GLU A 303 35.60 25.87 -24.02
CA GLU A 303 34.69 25.00 -24.78
C GLU A 303 33.72 25.81 -25.65
N ILE A 304 33.18 26.91 -25.14
CA ILE A 304 32.32 27.82 -25.92
C ILE A 304 33.07 28.37 -27.12
N GLU A 305 34.32 28.79 -26.96
CA GLU A 305 35.16 29.30 -28.05
C GLU A 305 35.46 28.20 -29.08
N THR A 306 35.79 26.98 -28.61
CA THR A 306 36.06 25.82 -29.46
C THR A 306 34.82 25.43 -30.29
N ILE A 307 33.64 25.43 -29.68
CA ILE A 307 32.38 25.12 -30.36
C ILE A 307 31.99 26.25 -31.33
N SER A 308 32.19 27.52 -30.95
CA SER A 308 31.88 28.67 -31.80
C SER A 308 32.76 28.71 -33.05
N THR A 309 34.04 28.38 -32.92
CA THR A 309 34.96 28.25 -34.06
C THR A 309 34.57 27.08 -34.96
N LEU A 310 34.25 25.90 -34.40
CA LEU A 310 33.73 24.76 -35.16
C LEU A 310 32.45 25.09 -35.93
N LEU A 311 31.49 25.78 -35.31
CA LEU A 311 30.25 26.22 -35.97
C LEU A 311 30.51 27.26 -37.07
N SER A 312 31.48 28.14 -36.89
CA SER A 312 31.89 29.13 -37.89
C SER A 312 32.58 28.49 -39.09
N THR A 313 33.38 27.43 -38.87
CA THR A 313 34.04 26.65 -39.95
C THR A 313 33.10 25.70 -40.70
N LYS A 314 31.92 25.38 -40.15
CA LYS A 314 30.91 24.52 -40.78
C LYS A 314 29.89 25.26 -41.65
N LYS A 315 30.01 26.59 -41.83
CA LYS A 315 29.25 27.32 -42.86
C LYS A 315 29.86 27.08 -44.24
N VAL A 316 29.48 25.97 -44.87
CA VAL A 316 29.49 25.76 -46.33
C VAL A 316 28.11 25.23 -46.72
#